data_AF-A0A7X8IN94-F1
#
_entry.id   AF-A0A7X8IN94-F1
#
_cell.length_a   1.000
_cell.length_b   1.000
_cell.length_c   1.000
_cell.angle_alpha   90.00
_cell.angle_beta   90.00
_cell.angle_gamma   90.00
#
_symmetry.space_group_name_H-M   'P 1'
#
loop_
_entity.id
_entity.type
_entity.pdbx_description
1 polymer ?
#
loop_
_entity_poly.entity_id
_entity_poly.type
_entity_poly.pdbx_seq_one_letter_code
_entity_poly.pdbx_strand_id
1 'polypeptide(L)' 'MTIKTYQLETLTCPTCVRKIETAVKQMDGVKEVEVLFNASKVKVKFDESLDDGKEVKKTIERLGFDVLAEK' A
#
# COMPACT_ATOMS: atom_id res chain seq x y z
N MET A 1 -14.07 -1.76 -9.57
CA MET A 1 -12.60 -1.64 -9.46
C MET A 1 -12.26 -0.31 -8.83
N THR A 2 -11.62 -0.35 -7.67
CA THR A 2 -11.36 0.83 -6.84
C THR A 2 -9.87 1.07 -6.72
N ILE A 3 -9.48 2.35 -6.69
CA ILE A 3 -8.11 2.78 -6.49
C ILE A 3 -8.08 3.56 -5.18
N LYS A 4 -7.24 3.12 -4.23
CA LYS A 4 -6.91 3.91 -3.03
C LYS A 4 -5.44 4.28 -3.01
N THR A 5 -5.15 5.41 -2.37
CA THR A 5 -3.80 5.92 -2.15
C THR A 5 -3.55 6.06 -0.65
N TYR A 6 -2.50 5.42 -0.16
CA TYR A 6 -2.04 5.48 1.22
C TYR A 6 -0.81 6.38 1.30
N GLN A 7 -0.87 7.39 2.16
CA GLN A 7 0.28 8.21 2.53
C GLN A 7 1.03 7.49 3.65
N LEU A 8 2.30 7.21 3.42
CA LEU A 8 3.19 6.64 4.43
C LEU A 8 4.04 7.72 5.08
N GLU A 9 4.63 7.36 6.21
CA GLU A 9 5.79 8.06 6.76
C GLU A 9 6.97 8.06 5.78
N THR A 10 7.97 8.90 6.05
CA THR A 10 9.11 9.11 5.16
C THR A 10 9.84 7.79 4.86
N LEU A 11 9.65 7.29 3.64
CA LEU A 11 10.38 6.13 3.15
C LEU A 11 11.83 6.53 2.88
N THR A 12 12.77 6.01 3.66
CA THR A 12 14.20 6.31 3.53
C THR A 12 15.00 5.19 2.86
N CYS A 13 14.38 4.03 2.65
CA CYS A 13 15.05 2.84 2.10
C CYS A 13 14.33 2.31 0.84
N PRO A 14 14.99 2.27 -0.33
CA PRO A 14 14.42 1.70 -1.56
C PRO A 14 14.04 0.23 -1.42
N THR A 15 14.77 -0.52 -0.59
CA THR A 15 14.49 -1.95 -0.34
C THR A 15 13.17 -2.14 0.42
N CYS A 16 12.80 -1.18 1.28
CA CYS A 16 11.55 -1.21 2.03
C CYS A 16 10.34 -1.03 1.12
N VAL A 17 10.44 -0.17 0.11
CA VAL A 17 9.40 0.04 -0.91
C VAL A 17 9.02 -1.27 -1.59
N ARG A 18 10.02 -2.02 -2.08
CA ARG A 18 9.78 -3.29 -2.77
C ARG A 18 9.09 -4.32 -1.89
N LYS A 19 9.40 -4.35 -0.59
CA LYS A 19 8.71 -5.23 0.36
C LYS A 19 7.23 -4.89 0.47
N ILE A 20 6.91 -3.61 0.61
CA ILE A 20 5.52 -3.13 0.69
C ILE A 20 4.77 -3.47 -0.60
N GLU A 21 5.35 -3.13 -1.76
CA GLU A 21 4.74 -3.40 -3.06
C GLU A 21 4.42 -4.89 -3.23
N THR A 22 5.39 -5.77 -2.93
CA THR A 22 5.23 -7.21 -3.06
C THR A 22 4.18 -7.76 -2.10
N ALA A 23 4.22 -7.34 -0.82
CA ALA A 23 3.28 -7.82 0.18
C ALA A 23 1.84 -7.41 -0.15
N VAL A 24 1.62 -6.16 -0.55
CA VAL A 24 0.30 -5.67 -0.96
C VAL A 24 -0.16 -6.32 -2.25
N LYS A 25 0.74 -6.53 -3.22
CA LYS A 25 0.42 -7.19 -4.50
C LYS A 25 0.03 -8.66 -4.34
N GLN A 26 0.51 -9.33 -3.29
CA GLN A 26 0.14 -10.71 -2.97
C GLN A 26 -1.24 -10.84 -2.31
N MET A 27 -1.90 -9.74 -1.96
CA MET A 27 -3.22 -9.78 -1.34
C MET A 27 -4.30 -10.17 -2.36
N ASP A 28 -5.20 -11.05 -1.95
CA ASP A 28 -6.30 -11.54 -2.78
C ASP A 28 -7.25 -10.40 -3.17
N GLY A 29 -7.33 -10.11 -4.47
CA GLY A 29 -8.14 -9.04 -5.05
C GLY A 29 -7.37 -7.74 -5.35
N VAL A 30 -6.08 -7.67 -5.04
CA VAL A 30 -5.20 -6.61 -5.55
C VAL A 30 -4.84 -6.90 -7.00
N LYS A 31 -5.11 -5.94 -7.88
CA LYS A 31 -4.77 -6.01 -9.31
C LYS A 31 -3.46 -5.32 -9.61
N GLU A 32 -3.23 -4.17 -8.98
CA GLU A 32 -2.08 -3.33 -9.26
C GLU A 32 -1.64 -2.59 -8.00
N VAL A 33 -0.33 -2.43 -7.84
CA VAL A 33 0.29 -1.64 -6.77
C VAL A 33 1.35 -0.76 -7.38
N GLU A 34 1.35 0.50 -6.99
CA GLU A 34 2.28 1.50 -7.47
C GLU A 34 2.80 2.30 -6.26
N VAL A 35 4.09 2.17 -5.96
CA VAL A 35 4.70 2.88 -4.82
C VAL A 35 5.46 4.11 -5.31
N LEU A 36 4.94 5.28 -4.93
CA LEU A 36 5.52 6.59 -5.20
C LEU A 36 6.49 6.96 -4.07
N PHE A 37 7.70 6.38 -4.09
CA PHE A 37 8.75 6.62 -3.09
C PHE A 37 9.04 8.12 -2.89
N ASN A 38 9.19 8.88 -3.99
CA ASN A 38 9.44 10.33 -3.93
C ASN A 38 8.33 11.11 -3.21
N ALA A 39 7.09 10.61 -3.23
CA ALA A 39 5.95 11.25 -2.57
C ALA A 39 5.56 10.56 -1.24
N SER A 40 6.28 9.51 -0.84
CA SER A 40 5.91 8.61 0.26
C SER A 40 4.45 8.14 0.18
N LYS A 41 3.98 7.77 -1.02
CA LYS A 41 2.61 7.30 -1.27
C LYS A 41 2.59 5.91 -1.88
N VAL A 42 1.55 5.13 -1.58
CA VAL A 42 1.30 3.81 -2.15
C VAL A 42 -0.09 3.83 -2.76
N LYS A 43 -0.18 3.64 -4.07
CA LYS A 43 -1.44 3.56 -4.80
C LYS A 43 -1.74 2.09 -5.08
N VAL A 44 -2.93 1.66 -4.72
CA VAL A 44 -3.35 0.25 -4.82
C VAL A 44 -4.66 0.20 -5.55
N LYS A 45 -4.70 -0.61 -6.60
CA LYS A 45 -5.89 -0.92 -7.37
C LYS A 45 -6.36 -2.31 -6.98
N PHE A 46 -7.57 -2.39 -6.47
CA PHE A 46 -8.18 -3.64 -6.04
C PHE A 46 -9.63 -3.73 -6.50
N ASP A 47 -10.16 -4.94 -6.55
CA ASP A 47 -11.58 -5.18 -6.77
C ASP A 47 -12.39 -4.83 -5.52
N GLU A 48 -13.65 -4.39 -5.69
CA GLU A 48 -14.54 -3.95 -4.58
C GLU A 48 -14.83 -5.04 -3.53
N SER A 49 -14.43 -6.28 -3.80
CA SER A 49 -14.47 -7.39 -2.84
C SER A 49 -13.40 -7.31 -1.76
N LEU A 50 -12.35 -6.49 -1.94
CA LEU A 50 -11.25 -6.33 -1.00
C LEU A 50 -11.66 -5.30 0.05
N ASP A 51 -11.77 -5.73 1.31
CA ASP A 51 -12.38 -5.06 2.47
C ASP A 51 -11.84 -3.63 2.69
N ASP A 52 -12.35 -2.71 1.87
CA ASP A 52 -12.13 -1.27 1.88
C ASP A 52 -10.67 -0.81 2.02
N GLY A 53 -9.69 -1.62 1.63
CA GLY A 53 -8.28 -1.26 1.81
C GLY A 53 -7.77 -1.22 3.26
N LYS A 54 -8.60 -1.58 4.25
CA LYS A 54 -8.16 -1.72 5.66
C LYS A 54 -7.10 -2.80 5.81
N GLU A 55 -7.22 -3.90 5.07
CA GLU A 55 -6.20 -4.94 5.06
C GLU A 55 -4.87 -4.45 4.49
N VAL A 56 -4.92 -3.55 3.49
CA VAL A 56 -3.70 -2.98 2.89
C VAL A 56 -2.98 -2.16 3.95
N LYS A 57 -3.71 -1.27 4.63
CA LYS A 57 -3.18 -0.50 5.75
C LYS A 57 -2.55 -1.40 6.81
N LYS A 58 -3.27 -2.42 7.28
CA LYS A 58 -2.75 -3.39 8.27
C LYS A 58 -1.49 -4.07 7.81
N THR A 59 -1.41 -4.47 6.55
CA THR A 59 -0.24 -5.14 5.97
C THR A 59 0.97 -4.22 6.00
N ILE A 60 0.78 -2.95 5.64
CA ILE A 60 1.83 -1.93 5.67
C ILE A 60 2.30 -1.66 7.11
N GLU A 61 1.37 -1.50 8.05
CA GLU A 61 1.69 -1.35 9.49
C GLU A 61 2.44 -2.58 10.03
N ARG A 62 2.06 -3.80 9.60
CA ARG A 62 2.76 -5.05 9.99
C ARG A 62 4.18 -5.14 9.46
N LEU A 63 4.49 -4.43 8.37
CA LEU A 63 5.85 -4.32 7.83
C LEU A 63 6.68 -3.28 8.59
N GLY A 64 6.07 -2.52 9.50
CA GLY A 64 6.70 -1.47 10.29
C GLY A 64 6.66 -0.09 9.63
N PHE A 65 5.66 0.17 8.79
CA PHE A 65 5.42 1.49 8.19
C PHE A 65 4.08 2.03 8.62
N ASP A 66 4.07 3.22 9.19
CA ASP A 66 2.85 3.90 9.58
C ASP A 66 2.18 4.57 8.36
N VAL A 67 0.87 4.31 8.25
CA VAL A 67 0.02 4.95 7.25
C VAL A 67 -0.60 6.20 7.87
N LEU A 68 -0.13 7.36 7.41
CA LEU A 68 -0.57 8.68 7.90
C LEU A 68 -1.94 9.09 7.36
N ALA A 69 -2.26 8.70 6.12
CA ALA A 69 -3.55 8.99 5.51
C ALA A 69 -3.92 7.95 4.44
N GLU A 70 -5.21 7.81 4.13
CA GLU A 70 -5.71 7.03 2.99
C GLU A 70 -6.76 7.84 2.23
N LYS A 71 -6.80 7.72 0.91
CA LYS A 71 -7.72 8.46 0.04
C LYS A 71 -8.15 7.64 -1.16
#